data_AF-A0AAD9VK16-F1
#
_entry.id   AF-A0AAD9VK16-F1
#
_cell.length_a   1.000
_cell.length_b   1.000
_cell.length_c   1.000
_cell.angle_alpha   90.00
_cell.angle_beta   90.00
_cell.angle_gamma   90.00
#
_symmetry.space_group_name_H-M   'P 1'
#
loop_
_entity.id
_entity.type
_entity.pdbx_description
1 polymer ?
#
loop_
_entity_poly.entity_id
_entity_poly.type
_entity_poly.pdbx_seq_one_letter_code
_entity_poly.pdbx_strand_id
1 'polypeptide(L)'
;MDHKSTPKFISVSTQGIAIKKRSRINFLDLLNLDTHQTTALYIFLKVTGIPFEAKPIKLIKLEQLTPEYEAINPFKKVPAIEHNGFKLTESIAIVRYLSREYNISQHWYPSSSKEQARVDEYLEWQHLNTRLQCASYFAVKYLNPLRTGRPSKPEQAEKYKASMLDCLSLIENTWLKDKPFLTSDKISVSDIFGVCEVEQLRLAGYDPRESGPVLAEWIERVRKETNPYYDEAHKFLNIFAEQQKQASISYSLNKTIKYGDTISLVYQEQIIRIIQNTILYIDICNNEHIKISEFLISSVTLETCKISF
;
A
#
# COMPACT_ATOMS: atom_id res chain seq x y z
N MET A 1 -37.62 14.43 -73.45
CA MET A 1 -36.87 15.20 -72.43
C MET A 1 -37.87 15.54 -71.35
N ASP A 2 -37.81 15.06 -70.11
CA ASP A 2 -36.71 14.43 -69.42
C ASP A 2 -37.21 13.55 -68.26
N HIS A 3 -36.45 12.47 -68.07
CA HIS A 3 -36.17 11.71 -66.86
C HIS A 3 -37.14 11.75 -65.65
N LYS A 4 -37.75 10.58 -65.42
CA LYS A 4 -38.17 10.08 -64.10
C LYS A 4 -36.98 10.12 -63.12
N SER A 5 -37.09 10.84 -62.02
CA SER A 5 -36.20 10.70 -60.86
C SER A 5 -36.96 10.09 -59.68
N THR A 6 -36.67 8.82 -59.42
CA THR A 6 -37.02 8.13 -58.18
C THR A 6 -36.21 8.72 -57.01
N PRO A 7 -36.74 8.71 -55.76
CA PRO A 7 -35.98 9.15 -54.61
C PRO A 7 -34.80 8.19 -54.36
N LYS A 8 -33.58 8.72 -54.38
CA LYS A 8 -32.39 7.98 -53.97
C LYS A 8 -32.48 7.73 -52.47
N PHE A 9 -32.67 6.47 -52.08
CA PHE A 9 -32.32 5.99 -50.75
C PHE A 9 -30.81 6.15 -50.59
N ILE A 10 -30.38 7.12 -49.78
CA ILE A 10 -29.00 7.16 -49.28
C ILE A 10 -28.92 6.07 -48.23
N SER A 11 -28.31 4.94 -48.59
CA SER A 11 -27.89 3.94 -47.62
C SER A 11 -26.86 4.61 -46.70
N VAL A 12 -27.25 4.82 -45.44
CA VAL A 12 -26.27 5.08 -44.39
C VAL A 12 -25.55 3.76 -44.20
N SER A 13 -24.39 3.60 -44.86
CA SER A 13 -23.49 2.51 -44.54
C SER A 13 -23.12 2.68 -43.07
N THR A 14 -23.54 1.74 -42.23
CA THR A 14 -22.88 1.48 -40.95
C THR A 14 -21.45 1.08 -41.26
N GLN A 15 -20.59 2.07 -41.51
CA GLN A 15 -19.16 1.91 -41.35
C GLN A 15 -18.98 1.51 -39.90
N GLY A 16 -18.69 0.23 -39.71
CA GLY A 16 -18.45 -0.36 -38.41
C GLY A 16 -17.50 0.56 -37.64
N ILE A 17 -17.95 1.00 -36.47
CA ILE A 17 -17.06 1.53 -35.46
C ILE A 17 -16.05 0.41 -35.23
N ALA A 18 -14.87 0.56 -35.85
CA ALA A 18 -13.74 -0.28 -35.56
C ALA A 18 -13.45 -0.03 -34.08
N ILE A 19 -13.94 -0.93 -33.23
CA ILE A 19 -13.49 -1.04 -31.85
C ILE A 19 -11.99 -1.30 -31.98
N LYS A 20 -11.17 -0.24 -31.88
CA LYS A 20 -9.73 -0.35 -31.76
C LYS A 20 -9.52 -1.38 -30.67
N LYS A 21 -8.99 -2.55 -31.06
CA LYS A 21 -8.65 -3.64 -30.16
C LYS A 21 -7.78 -3.00 -29.08
N ARG A 22 -8.34 -2.75 -27.89
CA ARG A 22 -7.62 -2.05 -26.80
C ARG A 22 -6.38 -2.87 -26.52
N SER A 23 -5.22 -2.36 -26.90
CA SER A 23 -3.93 -2.99 -26.64
C SER A 23 -3.81 -3.20 -25.13
N ARG A 24 -3.44 -4.42 -24.72
CA ARG A 24 -3.16 -4.74 -23.31
C ARG A 24 -1.75 -4.26 -22.99
N ILE A 25 -1.60 -3.48 -21.93
CA ILE A 25 -0.29 -3.07 -21.42
C ILE A 25 0.38 -4.28 -20.79
N ASN A 26 1.60 -4.63 -21.18
CA ASN A 26 2.39 -5.60 -20.42
C ASN A 26 2.95 -4.88 -19.18
N PHE A 27 2.28 -5.06 -18.04
CA PHE A 27 2.68 -4.53 -16.75
C PHE A 27 3.60 -5.51 -16.04
N LEU A 28 4.91 -5.26 -16.10
CA LEU A 28 5.90 -6.22 -15.64
C LEU A 28 6.27 -6.05 -14.17
N ASP A 29 5.34 -6.26 -13.24
CA ASP A 29 5.62 -6.66 -11.85
C ASP A 29 4.31 -6.87 -11.05
N LEU A 30 4.04 -8.06 -10.53
CA LEU A 30 2.82 -8.31 -9.74
C LEU A 30 2.92 -9.44 -8.70
N LEU A 31 4.10 -10.02 -8.46
CA LEU A 31 4.25 -11.04 -7.41
C LEU A 31 5.10 -10.58 -6.23
N ASN A 32 5.72 -9.41 -6.31
CA ASN A 32 6.39 -8.79 -5.18
C ASN A 32 5.82 -7.38 -4.96
N LEU A 33 4.57 -7.29 -4.47
CA LEU A 33 3.95 -6.08 -3.91
C LEU A 33 4.71 -5.51 -2.68
N ASP A 34 5.98 -5.90 -2.49
CA ASP A 34 6.88 -5.44 -1.45
C ASP A 34 7.48 -4.06 -1.77
N THR A 35 7.34 -3.60 -3.02
CA THR A 35 7.78 -2.26 -3.41
C THR A 35 6.59 -1.31 -3.50
N HIS A 36 6.68 -0.19 -2.79
CA HIS A 36 5.62 0.81 -2.71
C HIS A 36 5.28 1.43 -4.10
N GLN A 37 6.26 1.53 -5.02
CA GLN A 37 6.05 2.08 -6.36
C GLN A 37 5.23 1.15 -7.27
N THR A 38 5.52 -0.15 -7.27
CA THR A 38 4.73 -1.13 -8.04
C THR A 38 3.32 -1.22 -7.46
N THR A 39 3.18 -1.23 -6.13
CA THR A 39 1.89 -1.27 -5.42
C THR A 39 1.02 -0.06 -5.79
N ALA A 40 1.59 1.14 -5.76
CA ALA A 40 0.88 2.36 -6.15
C ALA A 40 0.40 2.30 -7.61
N LEU A 41 1.27 1.88 -8.53
CA LEU A 41 0.91 1.78 -9.94
C LEU A 41 -0.14 0.68 -10.20
N TYR A 42 -0.08 -0.44 -9.48
CA TYR A 42 -1.11 -1.47 -9.53
C TYR A 42 -2.48 -0.95 -9.11
N ILE A 43 -2.55 -0.28 -7.95
CA ILE A 43 -3.80 0.33 -7.46
C ILE A 43 -4.32 1.32 -8.50
N PHE A 44 -3.46 2.22 -9.00
CA PHE A 44 -3.83 3.19 -10.04
C PHE A 44 -4.43 2.51 -11.29
N LEU A 45 -3.77 1.49 -11.84
CA LEU A 45 -4.26 0.76 -13.01
C LEU A 45 -5.63 0.10 -12.75
N LYS A 46 -5.83 -0.46 -11.57
CA LYS A 46 -7.08 -1.10 -11.18
C LYS A 46 -8.22 -0.11 -10.99
N VAL A 47 -8.03 0.95 -10.20
CA VAL A 47 -9.09 1.94 -9.92
C VAL A 47 -9.47 2.75 -11.15
N THR A 48 -8.55 2.92 -12.11
CA THR A 48 -8.84 3.60 -13.39
C THR A 48 -9.40 2.66 -14.46
N GLY A 49 -9.39 1.35 -14.23
CA GLY A 49 -9.88 0.36 -15.20
C GLY A 49 -9.01 0.25 -16.47
N ILE A 50 -7.77 0.71 -16.43
CA ILE A 50 -6.84 0.60 -17.55
C ILE A 50 -6.49 -0.89 -17.76
N PRO A 51 -6.67 -1.45 -18.97
CA PRO A 51 -6.41 -2.87 -19.21
C PRO A 51 -4.91 -3.16 -19.27
N PHE A 52 -4.45 -4.08 -18.43
CA PHE A 52 -3.06 -4.54 -18.42
C PHE A 52 -2.97 -6.07 -18.24
N GLU A 53 -1.84 -6.62 -18.63
CA GLU A 53 -1.37 -7.97 -18.39
C GLU A 53 -0.21 -7.92 -17.40
N ALA A 54 -0.42 -8.53 -16.24
CA ALA A 54 0.58 -8.67 -15.20
C ALA A 54 1.70 -9.64 -15.59
N LYS A 55 2.96 -9.21 -15.57
CA LYS A 55 4.14 -10.06 -15.75
C LYS A 55 5.05 -9.94 -14.53
N PRO A 56 4.89 -10.82 -13.54
CA PRO A 56 5.61 -10.69 -12.27
C PRO A 56 7.12 -10.84 -12.40
N ILE A 57 7.88 -10.02 -11.65
CA ILE A 57 9.35 -10.07 -11.58
C ILE A 57 9.76 -10.31 -10.13
N LYS A 58 10.40 -11.46 -9.86
CA LYS A 58 10.79 -11.84 -8.50
C LYS A 58 12.12 -11.20 -8.13
N LEU A 59 12.06 -10.09 -7.39
CA LEU A 59 13.24 -9.37 -6.91
C LEU A 59 14.16 -10.22 -6.04
N ILE A 60 13.60 -11.14 -5.25
CA ILE A 60 14.38 -12.06 -4.41
C ILE A 60 15.21 -13.06 -5.21
N LYS A 61 14.77 -13.36 -6.44
CA LYS A 61 15.48 -14.22 -7.39
C LYS A 61 16.35 -13.42 -8.37
N LEU A 62 16.40 -12.09 -8.20
CA LEU A 62 17.15 -11.18 -9.06
C LEU A 62 16.69 -11.23 -10.54
N GLU A 63 15.42 -11.56 -10.80
CA GLU A 63 14.89 -11.65 -12.18
C GLU A 63 14.99 -10.31 -12.94
N GLN A 64 14.98 -9.18 -12.23
CA GLN A 64 15.21 -7.86 -12.81
C GLN A 64 16.65 -7.65 -13.34
N LEU A 65 17.59 -8.54 -13.00
CA LEU A 65 18.98 -8.47 -13.47
C LEU A 65 19.22 -9.30 -14.74
N THR A 66 18.24 -10.05 -15.23
CA THR A 66 18.42 -10.90 -16.41
C THR A 66 18.49 -10.07 -17.70
N PRO A 67 19.16 -10.57 -18.75
CA PRO A 67 19.22 -9.89 -20.04
C PRO A 67 17.84 -9.60 -20.64
N GLU A 68 16.87 -10.50 -20.42
CA GLU A 68 15.51 -10.34 -20.93
C GLU A 68 14.81 -9.13 -20.29
N TYR A 69 14.97 -8.92 -18.98
CA TYR A 69 14.42 -7.76 -18.30
C TYR A 69 15.21 -6.48 -18.58
N GLU A 70 16.55 -6.58 -18.71
CA GLU A 70 17.41 -5.46 -19.09
C GLU A 70 17.01 -4.87 -20.46
N ALA A 71 16.58 -5.72 -21.40
CA ALA A 71 16.05 -5.28 -22.68
C ALA A 71 14.74 -4.47 -22.56
N ILE A 72 14.03 -4.56 -21.42
CA ILE A 72 12.82 -3.79 -21.12
C ILE A 72 13.19 -2.53 -20.34
N ASN A 73 13.93 -2.70 -19.26
CA ASN A 73 14.42 -1.61 -18.42
C ASN A 73 15.95 -1.74 -18.22
N PRO A 74 16.76 -0.90 -18.90
CA PRO A 74 18.21 -0.94 -18.77
C PRO A 74 18.69 -0.57 -17.35
N PHE A 75 17.85 0.09 -16.55
CA PHE A 75 18.15 0.42 -15.15
C PHE A 75 17.94 -0.75 -14.19
N LYS A 76 17.40 -1.90 -14.67
CA LYS A 76 17.21 -3.13 -13.89
C LYS A 76 16.37 -2.92 -12.62
N LYS A 77 15.35 -2.05 -12.73
CA LYS A 77 14.42 -1.68 -11.65
C LYS A 77 12.98 -1.96 -12.05
N VAL A 78 12.11 -2.08 -11.06
CA VAL A 78 10.65 -2.13 -11.23
C VAL A 78 10.03 -0.84 -10.66
N PRO A 79 8.84 -0.41 -11.13
CA PRO A 79 8.06 -0.98 -12.24
C PRO A 79 8.57 -0.54 -13.63
N ALA A 80 8.18 -1.30 -14.65
CA ALA A 80 8.30 -0.94 -16.06
C ALA A 80 7.07 -1.42 -16.85
N ILE A 81 6.75 -0.73 -17.94
CA ILE A 81 5.69 -1.14 -18.86
C ILE A 81 6.21 -1.31 -20.28
N GLU A 82 5.51 -2.15 -21.04
CA GLU A 82 5.55 -2.14 -22.50
C GLU A 82 4.12 -1.97 -23.03
N HIS A 83 3.91 -0.93 -23.84
CA HIS A 83 2.64 -0.63 -24.49
C HIS A 83 2.86 -0.49 -26.00
N ASN A 84 2.46 -1.50 -26.78
CA ASN A 84 2.64 -1.52 -28.24
C ASN A 84 4.10 -1.32 -28.70
N GLY A 85 5.05 -1.97 -28.02
CA GLY A 85 6.48 -1.84 -28.30
C GLY A 85 7.12 -0.58 -27.70
N PHE A 86 6.34 0.35 -27.16
CA PHE A 86 6.86 1.47 -26.38
C PHE A 86 7.15 1.02 -24.94
N LYS A 87 8.43 1.07 -24.55
CA LYS A 87 8.91 0.71 -23.22
C LYS A 87 9.07 1.98 -22.39
N LEU A 88 8.54 1.96 -21.17
CA LEU A 88 8.60 3.11 -20.27
C LEU A 88 8.90 2.65 -18.84
N THR A 89 9.72 3.44 -18.17
CA THR A 89 10.18 3.24 -16.79
C THR A 89 9.78 4.45 -15.95
N GLU A 90 10.05 4.43 -14.65
CA GLU A 90 9.61 5.43 -13.67
C GLU A 90 8.08 5.47 -13.49
N SER A 91 7.62 5.03 -12.33
CA SER A 91 6.20 4.87 -11.98
C SER A 91 5.37 6.13 -12.24
N ILE A 92 5.87 7.32 -11.89
CA ILE A 92 5.19 8.60 -12.14
C ILE A 92 5.15 8.94 -13.63
N ALA A 93 6.23 8.71 -14.39
CA ALA A 93 6.22 8.92 -15.84
C ALA A 93 5.21 8.00 -16.52
N ILE A 94 5.09 6.75 -16.05
CA ILE A 94 4.10 5.78 -16.50
C ILE A 94 2.67 6.29 -16.23
N VAL A 95 2.37 6.75 -15.01
CA VAL A 95 1.06 7.35 -14.67
C VAL A 95 0.73 8.50 -15.61
N ARG A 96 1.67 9.44 -15.80
CA ARG A 96 1.48 10.61 -16.67
C ARG A 96 1.20 10.18 -18.11
N TYR A 97 1.96 9.22 -18.62
CA TYR A 97 1.76 8.65 -19.96
C TYR A 97 0.38 8.02 -20.10
N LEU A 98 0.02 7.10 -19.20
CA LEU A 98 -1.25 6.39 -19.26
C LEU A 98 -2.47 7.30 -19.07
N SER A 99 -2.33 8.36 -18.28
CA SER A 99 -3.38 9.38 -18.11
C SER A 99 -3.64 10.18 -19.38
N ARG A 100 -2.66 10.26 -20.30
CA ARG A 100 -2.85 10.87 -21.63
C ARG A 100 -3.39 9.87 -22.66
N GLU A 101 -3.03 8.60 -22.53
CA GLU A 101 -3.44 7.55 -23.48
C GLU A 101 -4.87 7.03 -23.24
N TYR A 102 -5.35 7.07 -21.99
CA TYR A 102 -6.63 6.51 -21.59
C TYR A 102 -7.56 7.59 -21.03
N ASN A 103 -8.86 7.47 -21.34
CA ASN A 103 -9.88 8.33 -20.77
C ASN A 103 -10.22 7.89 -19.34
N ILE A 104 -9.41 8.34 -18.37
CA ILE A 104 -9.63 8.14 -16.95
C ILE A 104 -10.37 9.32 -16.32
N SER A 105 -10.97 9.11 -15.14
CA SER A 105 -11.60 10.21 -14.41
C SER A 105 -10.57 11.27 -14.01
N GLN A 106 -10.90 12.54 -14.27
CA GLN A 106 -9.95 13.66 -14.18
C GLN A 106 -9.45 13.96 -12.76
N HIS A 107 -10.08 13.42 -11.71
CA HIS A 107 -9.57 13.60 -10.35
C HIS A 107 -8.26 12.82 -10.10
N TRP A 108 -8.04 11.70 -10.80
CA TRP A 108 -6.82 10.90 -10.63
C TRP A 108 -5.56 11.63 -11.09
N TYR A 109 -5.65 12.29 -12.25
CA TYR A 109 -4.59 13.12 -12.81
C TYR A 109 -5.23 14.22 -13.68
N PRO A 110 -5.49 15.41 -13.13
CA PRO A 110 -6.20 16.48 -13.82
C PRO A 110 -5.48 16.98 -15.07
N SER A 111 -6.24 17.49 -16.03
CA SER A 111 -5.71 18.21 -17.21
C SER A 111 -5.64 19.73 -17.02
N SER A 112 -6.33 20.27 -16.01
CA SER A 112 -6.24 21.67 -15.62
C SER A 112 -4.81 21.99 -15.17
N SER A 113 -4.20 23.02 -15.77
CA SER A 113 -2.78 23.37 -15.52
C SER A 113 -2.45 23.52 -14.03
N LYS A 114 -3.30 24.21 -13.26
CA LYS A 114 -3.04 24.46 -11.84
C LYS A 114 -3.25 23.23 -10.97
N GLU A 115 -4.28 22.44 -11.27
CA GLU A 115 -4.59 21.22 -10.52
C GLU A 115 -3.54 20.13 -10.79
N GLN A 116 -3.16 19.96 -12.06
CA GLN A 116 -2.09 19.07 -12.48
C GLN A 116 -0.77 19.46 -11.82
N ALA A 117 -0.41 20.75 -11.84
CA ALA A 117 0.81 21.24 -11.21
C ALA A 117 0.86 20.95 -9.70
N ARG A 118 -0.29 20.97 -9.00
CA ARG A 118 -0.34 20.61 -7.57
C ARG A 118 -0.13 19.11 -7.33
N VAL A 119 -0.68 18.27 -8.21
CA VAL A 119 -0.43 16.81 -8.19
C VAL A 119 1.05 16.55 -8.47
N ASP A 120 1.61 17.17 -9.51
CA ASP A 120 3.01 17.04 -9.87
C ASP A 120 3.94 17.53 -8.76
N GLU A 121 3.62 18.63 -8.08
CA GLU A 121 4.40 19.15 -6.96
C GLU A 121 4.61 18.07 -5.87
N TYR A 122 3.56 17.35 -5.48
CA TYR A 122 3.68 16.25 -4.52
C TYR A 122 4.49 15.08 -5.10
N LEU A 123 4.17 14.67 -6.33
CA LEU A 123 4.82 13.52 -6.98
C LEU A 123 6.33 13.73 -7.16
N GLU A 124 6.77 14.96 -7.44
CA GLU A 124 8.20 15.29 -7.49
C GLU A 124 8.80 15.41 -6.08
N TRP A 125 8.09 16.04 -5.14
CA TRP A 125 8.56 16.23 -3.76
C TRP A 125 8.77 14.90 -3.02
N GLN A 126 7.86 13.92 -3.18
CA GLN A 126 7.94 12.68 -2.41
C GLN A 126 9.26 11.92 -2.63
N HIS A 127 9.90 12.10 -3.80
CA HIS A 127 11.05 11.29 -4.19
C HIS A 127 12.21 11.41 -3.20
N LEU A 128 12.45 12.61 -2.67
CA LEU A 128 13.51 12.88 -1.70
C LEU A 128 12.98 13.06 -0.27
N ASN A 129 11.66 12.97 -0.10
CA ASN A 129 10.98 13.08 1.17
C ASN A 129 10.31 11.75 1.50
N THR A 130 8.98 11.63 1.42
CA THR A 130 8.23 10.45 1.89
C THR A 130 8.88 9.13 1.47
N ARG A 131 9.17 8.97 0.18
CA ARG A 131 9.83 7.77 -0.34
C ARG A 131 11.20 7.52 0.27
N LEU A 132 12.09 8.51 0.23
CA LEU A 132 13.47 8.34 0.71
C LEU A 132 13.49 8.08 2.22
N GLN A 133 12.73 8.85 3.00
CA GLN A 133 12.76 8.76 4.45
C GLN A 133 12.11 7.45 4.94
N CYS A 134 10.95 7.08 4.39
CA CYS A 134 10.30 5.81 4.73
C CYS A 134 11.14 4.60 4.28
N ALA A 135 11.66 4.62 3.05
CA ALA A 135 12.50 3.53 2.54
C ALA A 135 13.82 3.39 3.32
N SER A 136 14.40 4.50 3.82
CA SER A 136 15.63 4.45 4.61
C SER A 136 15.41 3.80 5.97
N TYR A 137 14.31 4.14 6.65
CA TYR A 137 13.94 3.47 7.91
C TYR A 137 13.59 1.99 7.69
N PHE A 138 12.78 1.70 6.68
CA PHE A 138 12.48 0.33 6.25
C PHE A 138 13.75 -0.47 5.96
N ALA A 139 14.72 0.13 5.26
CA ALA A 139 15.94 -0.54 4.89
C ALA A 139 16.74 -0.97 6.13
N VAL A 140 16.90 -0.08 7.12
CA VAL A 140 17.70 -0.42 8.31
C VAL A 140 16.98 -1.33 9.29
N LYS A 141 15.65 -1.27 9.38
CA LYS A 141 14.86 -2.09 10.31
C LYS A 141 14.49 -3.46 9.77
N TYR A 142 14.30 -3.59 8.45
CA TYR A 142 13.78 -4.80 7.84
C TYR A 142 14.72 -5.36 6.77
N LEU A 143 15.04 -4.59 5.74
CA LEU A 143 15.75 -5.13 4.56
C LEU A 143 17.21 -5.52 4.84
N ASN A 144 17.97 -4.69 5.55
CA ASN A 144 19.37 -4.95 5.86
C ASN A 144 19.52 -6.13 6.82
N PRO A 145 18.73 -6.24 7.91
CA PRO A 145 18.71 -7.45 8.72
C PRO A 145 18.34 -8.71 7.94
N LEU A 146 17.35 -8.62 7.05
CA LEU A 146 16.96 -9.75 6.20
C LEU A 146 18.11 -10.19 5.27
N ARG A 147 18.88 -9.25 4.70
CA ARG A 147 19.99 -9.55 3.79
C ARG A 147 21.26 -10.03 4.49
N THR A 148 21.55 -9.50 5.67
CA THR A 148 22.83 -9.73 6.36
C THR A 148 22.72 -10.73 7.51
N GLY A 149 21.50 -11.06 7.94
CA GLY A 149 21.22 -11.86 9.14
C GLY A 149 21.54 -11.15 10.45
N ARG A 150 21.83 -9.84 10.43
CA ARG A 150 22.25 -9.06 11.61
C ARG A 150 21.44 -7.77 11.75
N PRO A 151 21.04 -7.38 12.97
CA PRO A 151 20.42 -6.08 13.19
C PRO A 151 21.32 -4.93 12.73
N SER A 152 20.71 -3.87 12.20
CA SER A 152 21.42 -2.62 11.95
C SER A 152 21.85 -1.95 13.25
N LYS A 153 22.84 -1.05 13.20
CA LYS A 153 23.30 -0.30 14.37
C LYS A 153 22.15 0.54 14.96
N PRO A 154 21.94 0.54 16.29
CA PRO A 154 20.85 1.30 16.93
C PRO A 154 20.84 2.79 16.56
N GLU A 155 22.00 3.45 16.60
CA GLU A 155 22.15 4.87 16.23
C GLU A 155 21.64 5.16 14.80
N GLN A 156 21.91 4.26 13.86
CA GLN A 156 21.46 4.41 12.48
C GLN A 156 19.93 4.23 12.37
N ALA A 157 19.37 3.28 13.11
CA ALA A 157 17.92 3.06 13.14
C ALA A 157 17.19 4.28 13.73
N GLU A 158 17.69 4.85 14.84
CA GLU A 158 17.11 6.04 15.46
C GLU A 158 17.22 7.28 14.55
N LYS A 159 18.37 7.47 13.89
CA LYS A 159 18.54 8.56 12.91
C LYS A 159 17.47 8.51 11.81
N TYR A 160 17.31 7.36 11.15
CA TYR A 160 16.33 7.25 10.07
C TYR A 160 14.90 7.25 10.58
N LYS A 161 14.65 6.79 11.81
CA LYS A 161 13.34 6.94 12.46
C LYS A 161 12.99 8.41 12.64
N ALA A 162 13.91 9.23 13.15
CA ALA A 162 13.69 10.66 13.33
C ALA A 162 13.36 11.34 11.99
N SER A 163 14.17 11.10 10.95
CA SER A 163 13.91 11.69 9.62
C SER A 163 12.60 11.20 8.98
N MET A 164 12.22 9.94 9.23
CA MET A 164 10.90 9.42 8.84
C MET A 164 9.78 10.16 9.57
N LEU A 165 9.86 10.32 10.90
CA LEU A 165 8.84 11.02 11.69
C LEU A 165 8.69 12.49 11.28
N ASP A 166 9.81 13.19 11.05
CA ASP A 166 9.80 14.56 10.54
C ASP A 166 9.07 14.64 9.19
N CYS A 167 9.28 13.65 8.31
CA CYS A 167 8.60 13.58 7.03
C CYS A 167 7.09 13.30 7.17
N LEU A 168 6.69 12.40 8.07
CA LEU A 168 5.27 12.14 8.35
C LEU A 168 4.58 13.41 8.89
N SER A 169 5.28 14.19 9.72
CA SER A 169 4.81 15.50 10.18
C SER A 169 4.66 16.51 9.03
N LEU A 170 5.53 16.50 8.02
CA LEU A 170 5.37 17.33 6.82
C LEU A 170 4.13 16.92 6.01
N ILE A 171 3.83 15.63 5.88
CA ILE A 171 2.59 15.15 5.25
C ILE A 171 1.38 15.73 5.98
N GLU A 172 1.32 15.57 7.30
CA GLU A 172 0.21 16.04 8.12
C GLU A 172 0.07 17.57 8.09
N ASN A 173 1.13 18.30 8.40
CA ASN A 173 1.08 19.74 8.63
C ASN A 173 1.24 20.62 7.38
N THR A 174 1.72 20.05 6.26
CA THR A 174 1.93 20.81 5.01
C THR A 174 0.99 20.35 3.90
N TRP A 175 0.94 19.05 3.65
CA TRP A 175 0.20 18.50 2.52
C TRP A 175 -1.29 18.33 2.84
N LEU A 176 -1.60 17.66 3.95
CA LEU A 176 -2.98 17.45 4.38
C LEU A 176 -3.56 18.71 5.00
N LYS A 177 -2.96 19.22 6.08
CA LYS A 177 -3.52 20.32 6.89
C LYS A 177 -4.97 20.02 7.26
N ASP A 178 -5.90 20.74 6.65
CA ASP A 178 -7.35 20.67 6.80
C ASP A 178 -8.05 19.99 5.61
N LYS A 179 -7.31 19.59 4.57
CA LYS A 179 -7.83 18.97 3.36
C LYS A 179 -8.00 17.46 3.53
N PRO A 180 -8.95 16.85 2.81
CA PRO A 180 -9.17 15.41 2.88
C PRO A 180 -8.10 14.58 2.17
N PHE A 181 -7.43 15.16 1.17
CA PHE A 181 -6.41 14.54 0.34
C PHE A 181 -5.23 15.50 0.15
N LEU A 182 -4.07 14.96 -0.26
CA LEU A 182 -2.80 15.69 -0.25
C LEU A 182 -2.82 16.96 -1.10
N THR A 183 -3.47 16.90 -2.27
CA THR A 183 -3.34 17.93 -3.30
C THR A 183 -4.65 18.66 -3.60
N SER A 184 -5.81 18.11 -3.21
CA SER A 184 -7.12 18.72 -3.41
C SER A 184 -8.18 18.14 -2.46
N ASP A 185 -9.46 18.52 -2.65
CA ASP A 185 -10.60 17.92 -1.93
C ASP A 185 -11.01 16.54 -2.47
N LYS A 186 -10.43 16.12 -3.60
CA LYS A 186 -10.66 14.81 -4.20
C LYS A 186 -9.37 14.00 -4.18
N ILE A 187 -9.53 12.69 -4.07
CA ILE A 187 -8.42 11.75 -4.18
C ILE A 187 -7.76 11.90 -5.55
N SER A 188 -6.43 11.79 -5.59
CA SER A 188 -5.68 11.73 -6.83
C SER A 188 -4.54 10.71 -6.75
N VAL A 189 -3.75 10.57 -7.81
CA VAL A 189 -2.59 9.68 -7.81
C VAL A 189 -1.53 10.08 -6.78
N SER A 190 -1.49 11.35 -6.34
CA SER A 190 -0.60 11.75 -5.23
C SER A 190 -0.89 10.95 -3.96
N ASP A 191 -2.18 10.73 -3.68
CA ASP A 191 -2.64 10.01 -2.49
C ASP A 191 -2.29 8.52 -2.56
N ILE A 192 -2.45 7.90 -3.73
CA ILE A 192 -2.08 6.50 -3.96
C ILE A 192 -0.58 6.30 -3.71
N PHE A 193 0.28 7.18 -4.24
CA PHE A 193 1.73 7.06 -4.06
C PHE A 193 2.13 7.32 -2.61
N GLY A 194 1.62 8.41 -2.03
CA GLY A 194 1.90 8.75 -0.64
C GLY A 194 1.50 7.64 0.32
N VAL A 195 0.30 7.07 0.18
CA VAL A 195 -0.19 6.05 1.10
C VAL A 195 0.64 4.77 1.01
N CYS A 196 1.02 4.34 -0.20
CA CYS A 196 1.83 3.13 -0.38
C CYS A 196 3.23 3.28 0.22
N GLU A 197 3.79 4.49 0.18
CA GLU A 197 5.10 4.79 0.78
C GLU A 197 5.06 4.75 2.31
N VAL A 198 4.01 5.29 2.94
CA VAL A 198 3.87 5.24 4.40
C VAL A 198 3.45 3.85 4.90
N GLU A 199 2.63 3.12 4.15
CA GLU A 199 2.22 1.74 4.50
C GLU A 199 3.43 0.79 4.59
N GLN A 200 4.47 1.02 3.79
CA GLN A 200 5.71 0.22 3.85
C GLN A 200 6.35 0.19 5.25
N LEU A 201 6.11 1.21 6.08
CA LEU A 201 6.64 1.30 7.44
C LEU A 201 6.15 0.14 8.34
N ARG A 202 5.00 -0.46 8.04
CA ARG A 202 4.48 -1.59 8.81
C ARG A 202 5.36 -2.84 8.69
N LEU A 203 6.09 -3.01 7.58
CA LEU A 203 7.13 -4.05 7.48
C LEU A 203 8.30 -3.80 8.43
N ALA A 204 8.56 -2.54 8.77
CA ALA A 204 9.58 -2.13 9.73
C ALA A 204 9.11 -2.15 11.20
N GLY A 205 7.87 -2.59 11.44
CA GLY A 205 7.26 -2.63 12.77
C GLY A 205 6.79 -1.25 13.27
N TYR A 206 6.50 -0.31 12.37
CA TYR A 206 5.93 1.00 12.69
C TYR A 206 4.62 1.19 11.95
N ASP A 207 3.51 1.40 12.67
CA ASP A 207 2.24 1.74 12.03
C ASP A 207 2.15 3.26 11.82
N PRO A 208 2.10 3.76 10.57
CA PRO A 208 2.01 5.19 10.31
C PRO A 208 0.79 5.84 10.96
N ARG A 209 -0.29 5.08 11.21
CA ARG A 209 -1.51 5.56 11.88
C ARG A 209 -1.26 6.02 13.32
N GLU A 210 -0.18 5.56 13.95
CA GLU A 210 0.20 5.99 15.31
C GLU A 210 0.85 7.39 15.34
N SER A 211 1.17 7.97 14.18
CA SER A 211 1.88 9.26 14.11
C SER A 211 0.98 10.47 14.37
N GLY A 212 -0.33 10.34 14.10
CA GLY A 212 -1.29 11.44 14.23
C GLY A 212 -2.67 11.10 13.66
N PRO A 213 -3.75 11.71 14.19
CA PRO A 213 -5.11 11.40 13.76
C PRO A 213 -5.38 11.82 12.31
N VAL A 214 -4.81 12.94 11.84
CA VAL A 214 -5.03 13.43 10.47
C VAL A 214 -4.40 12.49 9.46
N LEU A 215 -3.17 12.02 9.71
CA LEU A 215 -2.53 11.02 8.87
C LEU A 215 -3.31 9.70 8.88
N ALA A 216 -3.75 9.22 10.06
CA ALA A 216 -4.54 8.00 10.17
C ALA A 216 -5.85 8.07 9.38
N GLU A 217 -6.60 9.18 9.51
CA GLU A 217 -7.83 9.42 8.78
C GLU A 217 -7.62 9.52 7.27
N TRP A 218 -6.53 10.17 6.83
CA TRP A 218 -6.18 10.21 5.42
C TRP A 218 -5.88 8.81 4.86
N ILE A 219 -5.09 7.99 5.57
CA ILE A 219 -4.82 6.60 5.15
C ILE A 219 -6.12 5.82 4.98
N GLU A 220 -7.04 5.89 5.95
CA GLU A 220 -8.33 5.19 5.87
C GLU A 220 -9.25 5.73 4.77
N ARG A 221 -9.24 7.04 4.52
CA ARG A 221 -9.97 7.63 3.38
C ARG A 221 -9.43 7.10 2.05
N VAL A 222 -8.11 7.10 1.86
CA VAL A 222 -7.50 6.58 0.63
C VAL A 222 -7.81 5.11 0.44
N ARG A 223 -7.69 4.30 1.50
CA ARG A 223 -8.07 2.87 1.48
C ARG A 223 -9.53 2.68 1.07
N LYS A 224 -10.46 3.46 1.65
CA LYS A 224 -11.89 3.38 1.32
C LYS A 224 -12.16 3.71 -0.14
N GLU A 225 -11.57 4.79 -0.66
CA GLU A 225 -11.77 5.25 -2.05
C GLU A 225 -11.13 4.31 -3.09
N THR A 226 -10.13 3.51 -2.70
CA THR A 226 -9.38 2.64 -3.63
C THR A 226 -9.65 1.14 -3.42
N ASN A 227 -10.53 0.78 -2.49
CA ASN A 227 -10.90 -0.61 -2.24
C ASN A 227 -11.82 -1.18 -3.35
N PRO A 228 -11.73 -2.49 -3.65
CA PRO A 228 -10.98 -3.53 -2.92
C PRO A 228 -9.49 -3.62 -3.28
N TYR A 229 -9.02 -2.83 -4.25
CA TYR A 229 -7.68 -2.99 -4.82
C TYR A 229 -6.58 -2.57 -3.86
N TYR A 230 -6.86 -1.64 -2.95
CA TYR A 230 -5.95 -1.31 -1.86
C TYR A 230 -5.62 -2.52 -0.99
N ASP A 231 -6.66 -3.20 -0.48
CA ASP A 231 -6.47 -4.38 0.38
C ASP A 231 -5.86 -5.55 -0.39
N GLU A 232 -6.21 -5.71 -1.67
CA GLU A 232 -5.59 -6.69 -2.56
C GLU A 232 -4.07 -6.44 -2.71
N ALA A 233 -3.69 -5.19 -2.96
CA ALA A 233 -2.30 -4.78 -3.15
C ALA A 233 -1.47 -4.89 -1.85
N HIS A 234 -2.09 -4.64 -0.69
CA HIS A 234 -1.44 -4.70 0.61
C HIS A 234 -1.67 -6.02 1.34
N LYS A 235 -2.16 -7.08 0.68
CA LYS A 235 -2.49 -8.36 1.32
C LYS A 235 -1.31 -8.95 2.12
N PHE A 236 -0.12 -8.97 1.52
CA PHE A 236 1.10 -9.46 2.19
C PHE A 236 1.45 -8.59 3.40
N LEU A 237 1.43 -7.27 3.24
CA LEU A 237 1.70 -6.31 4.29
C LEU A 237 0.77 -6.50 5.49
N ASN A 238 -0.53 -6.68 5.23
CA ASN A 238 -1.54 -6.86 6.26
C ASN A 238 -1.30 -8.14 7.06
N ILE A 239 -1.09 -9.28 6.39
CA ILE A 239 -0.78 -10.56 7.04
C ILE A 239 0.51 -10.44 7.86
N PHE A 240 1.54 -9.80 7.31
CA PHE A 240 2.83 -9.63 7.99
C PHE A 240 2.70 -8.76 9.25
N ALA A 241 1.98 -7.63 9.16
CA ALA A 241 1.76 -6.73 10.29
C ALA A 241 0.96 -7.40 11.41
N GLU A 242 -0.06 -8.20 11.06
CA GLU A 242 -0.84 -8.99 12.02
C GLU A 242 0.04 -10.02 12.76
N GLN A 243 0.88 -10.75 12.02
CA GLN A 243 1.81 -11.71 12.60
C GLN A 243 2.82 -11.05 13.56
N GLN A 244 3.36 -9.89 13.20
CA GLN A 244 4.25 -9.14 14.10
C GLN A 244 3.55 -8.72 15.39
N LYS A 245 2.30 -8.27 15.28
CA LYS A 245 1.49 -7.88 16.44
C LYS A 245 1.18 -9.07 17.35
N GLN A 246 0.87 -10.24 16.79
CA GLN A 246 0.66 -11.46 17.57
C GLN A 246 1.95 -11.93 18.26
N ALA A 247 3.09 -11.85 17.56
CA ALA A 247 4.38 -12.21 18.12
C ALA A 247 4.81 -11.29 19.27
N SER A 248 4.56 -9.98 19.14
CA SER A 248 4.87 -9.00 20.20
C SER A 248 3.98 -9.19 21.44
N ILE A 249 2.69 -9.46 21.25
CA ILE A 249 1.76 -9.81 22.34
C ILE A 249 2.22 -11.09 23.04
N SER A 250 2.53 -12.14 22.29
CA SER A 250 3.00 -13.42 22.84
C SER A 250 4.30 -13.27 23.61
N TYR A 251 5.25 -12.48 23.11
CA TYR A 251 6.50 -12.17 23.80
C TYR A 251 6.27 -11.42 25.11
N SER A 252 5.42 -10.39 25.10
CA SER A 252 5.05 -9.62 26.29
C SER A 252 4.37 -10.49 27.34
N LEU A 253 3.43 -11.36 26.95
CA LEU A 253 2.78 -12.31 27.85
C LEU A 253 3.77 -13.29 28.47
N ASN A 254 4.66 -13.88 27.68
CA ASN A 254 5.69 -14.80 28.17
C ASN A 254 6.69 -14.10 29.13
N LYS A 255 7.01 -12.83 28.86
CA LYS A 255 7.83 -12.03 29.77
C LYS A 255 7.09 -11.79 31.09
N THR A 256 5.81 -11.40 31.06
CA THR A 256 5.00 -11.20 32.26
C THR A 256 4.87 -12.49 33.09
N ILE A 257 4.66 -13.64 32.44
CA ILE A 257 4.62 -14.95 33.11
C ILE A 257 5.95 -15.25 33.81
N LYS A 258 7.08 -14.98 33.13
CA LYS A 258 8.43 -15.19 33.67
C LYS A 258 8.81 -14.23 34.81
N TYR A 259 8.18 -13.06 34.91
CA TYR A 259 8.32 -12.16 36.06
C TYR A 259 7.29 -12.47 37.17
N GLY A 260 6.28 -13.29 36.89
CA GLY A 260 5.28 -13.79 37.83
C GLY A 260 5.70 -15.04 38.60
N ASP A 261 7.00 -15.36 38.68
CA ASP A 261 7.59 -16.50 39.41
C ASP A 261 7.37 -16.45 40.95
N THR A 262 6.51 -15.55 41.44
CA THR A 262 6.00 -15.53 42.82
C THR A 262 4.61 -16.15 42.96
N ILE A 263 3.99 -16.58 41.85
CA ILE A 263 2.63 -17.14 41.81
C ILE A 263 2.72 -18.66 41.65
N SER A 264 2.02 -19.41 42.54
CA SER A 264 1.97 -20.87 42.56
C SER A 264 1.72 -21.49 41.17
N LEU A 265 2.42 -22.60 40.87
CA LEU A 265 2.32 -23.35 39.60
C LEU A 265 0.87 -23.66 39.17
N VAL A 266 -0.04 -23.85 40.13
CA VAL A 266 -1.48 -24.10 39.88
C VAL A 266 -2.17 -22.89 39.23
N TYR A 267 -1.79 -21.68 39.62
CA TYR A 267 -2.32 -20.44 39.06
C TYR A 267 -1.68 -20.12 37.70
N GLN A 268 -0.41 -20.49 37.50
CA GLN A 268 0.23 -20.37 36.18
C GLN A 268 -0.49 -21.22 35.13
N GLU A 269 -0.86 -22.46 35.45
CA GLU A 269 -1.64 -23.30 34.52
C GLU A 269 -3.05 -22.75 34.25
N GLN A 270 -3.73 -22.19 35.26
CA GLN A 270 -5.04 -21.54 35.07
C GLN A 270 -4.93 -20.30 34.18
N ILE A 271 -3.93 -19.45 34.39
CA ILE A 271 -3.68 -18.26 33.57
C ILE A 271 -3.36 -18.68 32.13
N ILE A 272 -2.50 -19.69 31.93
CA ILE A 272 -2.19 -20.22 30.59
C ILE A 272 -3.45 -20.74 29.89
N ARG A 273 -4.34 -21.46 30.60
CA ARG A 273 -5.61 -21.93 30.05
C ARG A 273 -6.55 -20.79 29.66
N ILE A 274 -6.67 -19.76 30.50
CA ILE A 274 -7.50 -18.58 30.22
C ILE A 274 -6.96 -17.83 28.99
N ILE A 275 -5.63 -17.68 28.89
CA ILE A 275 -4.97 -17.04 27.75
C ILE A 275 -5.18 -17.85 26.47
N GLN A 276 -4.96 -19.17 26.49
CA GLN A 276 -5.16 -20.04 25.33
C GLN A 276 -6.61 -20.01 24.84
N ASN A 277 -7.57 -20.04 25.76
CA ASN A 277 -8.99 -19.91 25.42
C ASN A 277 -9.34 -18.53 24.87
N THR A 278 -8.69 -17.46 25.35
CA THR A 278 -8.90 -16.09 24.84
C THR A 278 -8.32 -15.93 23.43
N ILE A 279 -7.13 -16.47 23.17
CA ILE A 279 -6.53 -16.49 21.82
C ILE A 279 -7.42 -17.27 20.86
N LEU A 280 -7.86 -18.46 21.25
CA LEU A 280 -8.77 -19.27 20.45
C LEU A 280 -10.11 -18.55 20.18
N TYR A 281 -10.63 -17.83 21.17
CA TYR A 281 -11.88 -17.06 21.03
C TYR A 281 -11.71 -15.85 20.11
N ILE A 282 -10.57 -15.15 20.16
CA ILE A 282 -10.23 -14.06 19.24
C ILE A 282 -10.09 -14.58 17.80
N ASP A 283 -9.44 -15.73 17.61
CA ASP A 283 -9.31 -16.38 16.30
C ASP A 283 -10.67 -16.82 15.73
N ILE A 284 -11.60 -17.29 16.58
CA ILE A 284 -12.98 -17.59 16.18
C ILE A 284 -13.74 -16.31 15.80
N CYS A 285 -13.67 -15.27 16.63
CA CYS A 285 -14.35 -13.99 16.36
C CYS A 285 -13.85 -13.32 15.06
N ASN A 286 -12.56 -13.42 14.77
CA ASN A 286 -11.96 -12.88 13.54
C ASN A 286 -12.36 -13.68 12.30
N ASN A 287 -12.47 -15.01 12.39
CA ASN A 287 -12.93 -15.84 11.27
C ASN A 287 -14.44 -15.71 11.00
N GLU A 288 -15.24 -15.37 12.00
CA GLU A 288 -16.70 -15.22 11.88
C GLU A 288 -17.19 -13.76 11.83
N HIS A 289 -16.28 -12.77 11.78
CA HIS A 289 -16.60 -11.33 11.80
C HIS A 289 -17.48 -10.88 12.99
N ILE A 290 -17.31 -11.51 14.16
CA ILE A 290 -18.07 -11.19 15.38
C ILE A 290 -17.36 -10.05 16.14
N LYS A 291 -18.12 -9.03 16.58
CA LYS A 291 -17.57 -7.92 17.39
C LYS A 291 -17.15 -8.41 18.77
N ILE A 292 -15.88 -8.22 19.11
CA ILE A 292 -15.36 -8.45 20.46
C ILE A 292 -15.95 -7.35 21.38
N SER A 293 -16.71 -7.73 22.41
CA SER A 293 -17.27 -6.77 23.37
C SER A 293 -16.23 -6.36 24.42
N GLU A 294 -16.22 -5.08 24.82
CA GLU A 294 -15.31 -4.52 25.85
C GLU A 294 -15.41 -5.25 27.21
N PHE A 295 -16.53 -5.95 27.44
CA PHE A 295 -16.78 -6.73 28.65
C PHE A 295 -15.76 -7.87 28.84
N LEU A 296 -15.34 -8.53 27.74
CA LEU A 296 -14.40 -9.67 27.77
C LEU A 296 -12.98 -9.28 28.16
N ILE A 297 -12.50 -8.14 27.64
CA ILE A 297 -11.19 -7.58 28.00
C ILE A 297 -11.20 -7.16 29.47
N SER A 298 -12.29 -6.54 29.93
CA SER A 298 -12.44 -6.16 31.34
C SER A 298 -12.45 -7.38 32.27
N SER A 299 -13.10 -8.49 31.89
CA SER A 299 -13.16 -9.71 32.72
C SER A 299 -11.80 -10.40 32.86
N VAL A 300 -10.99 -10.43 31.80
CA VAL A 300 -9.62 -10.98 31.85
C VAL A 300 -8.72 -10.10 32.71
N THR A 301 -8.92 -8.78 32.67
CA THR A 301 -8.17 -7.81 33.50
C THR A 301 -8.59 -7.87 34.97
N LEU A 302 -9.88 -8.10 35.26
CA LEU A 302 -10.43 -8.23 36.62
C LEU A 302 -10.03 -9.54 37.29
N GLU A 303 -9.98 -10.66 36.57
CA GLU A 303 -9.49 -11.93 37.14
C GLU A 303 -7.98 -11.88 37.42
N THR A 304 -7.19 -11.25 36.55
CA THR A 304 -5.75 -11.05 36.79
C THR A 304 -5.47 -10.07 37.95
N CYS A 305 -6.30 -9.04 38.15
CA CYS A 305 -6.20 -8.17 39.31
C CYS A 305 -6.65 -8.84 40.63
N LYS A 306 -7.62 -9.77 40.60
CA LYS A 306 -8.04 -10.51 41.81
C LYS A 306 -7.00 -11.48 42.35
N ILE A 307 -6.00 -11.85 41.55
CA ILE A 307 -4.89 -12.73 41.93
C ILE A 307 -3.74 -11.94 42.61
N SER A 308 -3.83 -10.61 42.65
CA SER A 308 -2.83 -9.74 43.28
C SER A 308 -3.28 -9.23 44.66
N PHE A 309 -3.50 -10.12 45.64
CA PHE A 309 -3.46 -9.84 47.09
C PHE A 309 -3.28 -11.14 47.89
#